data_AF-A0A7D4Y8D9-F1
#
_entry.id   AF-A0A7D4Y8D9-F1
#
_cell.length_a   1.000
_cell.length_b   1.000
_cell.length_c   1.000
_cell.angle_alpha   90.00
_cell.angle_beta   90.00
_cell.angle_gamma   90.00
#
_symmetry.space_group_name_H-M   'P 1'
#
loop_
_entity.id
_entity.type
_entity.pdbx_description
1 polymer ?
#
loop_
_entity_poly.entity_id
_entity_poly.type
_entity_poly.pdbx_seq_one_letter_code
_entity_poly.pdbx_strand_id
1 'polypeptide(L)'
;MSTENRALAEAKAIGTDVERLVCDALPLKAVTRDDAHHDAEVSGVLAPDVDAPFPVVFAGAPLAESGCHVEIKACKRTTGARPRSGRWNFKGRDDGQHGVLVDRGAFYALTVYDDDGTAADRRVLAVAIAPATVVDSVLADRWLEVDRTEGTMSRLPWSITSLAPTVEELGGGPGAE
;
A
#
# COMPACT_ATOMS: atom_id res chain seq x y z
N MET A 1 -3.72 28.89 5.91
CA MET A 1 -3.14 27.54 5.84
C MET A 1 -2.45 27.42 4.48
N SER A 2 -1.16 27.05 4.41
CA SER A 2 -0.44 26.98 3.12
C SER A 2 -0.99 25.85 2.25
N THR A 3 -0.86 25.98 0.92
CA THR A 3 -1.27 24.95 -0.04
C THR A 3 -0.57 23.61 0.23
N GLU A 4 0.68 23.64 0.68
CA GLU A 4 1.47 22.46 1.05
C GLU A 4 0.90 21.73 2.27
N ASN A 5 0.49 22.47 3.31
CA ASN A 5 -0.16 21.87 4.48
C ASN A 5 -1.50 21.22 4.13
N ARG A 6 -2.25 21.80 3.17
CA ARG A 6 -3.49 21.20 2.68
C ARG A 6 -3.24 19.91 1.91
N ALA A 7 -2.29 19.92 0.98
CA ALA A 7 -1.95 18.73 0.19
C ALA A 7 -1.42 17.59 1.07
N LEU A 8 -0.63 17.92 2.10
CA LEU A 8 -0.17 16.93 3.07
C LEU A 8 -1.31 16.37 3.93
N ALA A 9 -2.23 17.22 4.40
CA ALA A 9 -3.39 16.78 5.17
C ALA A 9 -4.31 15.89 4.32
N GLU A 10 -4.51 16.22 3.05
CA GLU A 10 -5.27 15.42 2.10
C GLU A 10 -4.61 14.05 1.84
N ALA A 11 -3.29 14.03 1.63
CA ALA A 11 -2.56 12.77 1.47
C ALA A 11 -2.65 11.87 2.71
N LYS A 12 -2.62 12.46 3.92
CA LYS A 12 -2.84 11.72 5.17
C LYS A 12 -4.26 11.15 5.26
N ALA A 13 -5.28 11.97 4.96
CA ALA A 13 -6.67 11.51 4.95
C ALA A 13 -6.88 10.35 3.96
N ILE A 14 -6.25 10.43 2.78
CA ILE A 14 -6.25 9.34 1.80
C ILE A 14 -5.66 8.06 2.39
N GLY A 15 -4.48 8.15 3.02
CA GLY A 15 -3.84 7.01 3.67
C GLY A 15 -4.74 6.37 4.70
N THR A 16 -5.24 7.17 5.65
CA THR A 16 -6.13 6.70 6.72
C THR A 16 -7.41 6.03 6.20
N ASP A 17 -8.03 6.58 5.16
CA ASP A 17 -9.24 5.98 4.59
C ASP A 17 -8.93 4.63 3.92
N VAL A 18 -7.81 4.51 3.21
CA VAL A 18 -7.38 3.26 2.58
C VAL A 18 -6.99 2.22 3.63
N GLU A 19 -6.23 2.62 4.66
CA GLU A 19 -5.88 1.77 5.81
C GLU A 19 -7.13 1.16 6.45
N ARG A 20 -8.17 2.00 6.68
CA ARG A 20 -9.45 1.55 7.22
C ARG A 20 -10.13 0.55 6.29
N LEU A 21 -10.25 0.85 5.00
CA LEU A 21 -10.90 -0.04 4.03
C LEU A 21 -10.20 -1.41 3.94
N VAL A 22 -8.88 -1.44 4.06
CA VAL A 22 -8.10 -2.68 4.04
C VAL A 22 -8.25 -3.45 5.36
N CYS A 23 -8.21 -2.76 6.50
CA CYS A 23 -8.43 -3.39 7.80
C CYS A 23 -9.84 -3.96 7.95
N ASP A 24 -10.85 -3.28 7.42
CA ASP A 24 -12.25 -3.72 7.47
C ASP A 24 -12.49 -4.97 6.58
N ALA A 25 -11.70 -5.13 5.51
CA ALA A 25 -11.88 -6.17 4.50
C ALA A 25 -11.00 -7.41 4.69
N LEU A 26 -9.89 -7.31 5.42
CA LEU A 26 -8.93 -8.39 5.63
C LEU A 26 -8.89 -8.78 7.12
N PRO A 27 -8.38 -9.98 7.48
CA PRO A 27 -8.16 -10.39 8.88
C PRO A 27 -7.00 -9.60 9.52
N LEU A 28 -7.19 -8.29 9.65
CA LEU A 28 -6.25 -7.32 10.15
C LEU A 28 -6.88 -6.55 11.31
N LYS A 29 -6.05 -6.15 12.28
CA LYS A 29 -6.43 -5.26 13.37
C LYS A 29 -5.57 -4.02 13.31
N ALA A 30 -6.20 -2.87 13.14
CA ALA A 30 -5.51 -1.59 13.10
C ALA A 30 -4.72 -1.31 14.39
N VAL A 31 -3.51 -0.78 14.24
CA VAL A 31 -2.64 -0.34 15.32
C VAL A 31 -2.76 1.17 15.46
N THR A 32 -3.12 1.64 16.64
CA THR A 32 -3.39 3.07 16.90
C THR A 32 -2.26 3.77 17.65
N ARG A 33 -1.06 3.18 17.67
CA ARG A 33 0.09 3.75 18.38
C ARG A 33 0.93 4.59 17.42
N ASP A 34 1.14 5.86 17.76
CA ASP A 34 1.83 6.83 16.90
C ASP A 34 3.31 6.50 16.64
N ASP A 35 3.93 5.63 17.45
CA ASP A 35 5.32 5.18 17.30
C ASP A 35 5.45 3.83 16.57
N ALA A 36 4.33 3.26 16.09
CA ALA A 36 4.37 2.02 15.33
C ALA A 36 4.94 2.25 13.92
N HIS A 37 5.74 1.28 13.46
CA HIS A 37 6.27 1.25 12.09
C HIS A 37 5.37 0.50 11.11
N HIS A 38 4.20 0.04 11.56
CA HIS A 38 3.20 -0.74 10.84
C HIS A 38 1.80 -0.23 11.20
N ASP A 39 0.85 -0.40 10.29
CA ASP A 39 -0.52 0.10 10.45
C ASP A 39 -1.47 -0.95 11.04
N ALA A 40 -1.15 -2.23 10.90
CA ALA A 40 -2.01 -3.32 11.34
C ALA A 40 -1.25 -4.57 11.81
N GLU A 41 -1.94 -5.42 12.56
CA GLU A 41 -1.51 -6.76 12.94
C GLU A 41 -2.47 -7.79 12.34
N VAL A 42 -1.95 -8.91 11.82
CA VAL A 42 -2.80 -10.00 11.34
C VAL A 42 -3.55 -10.64 12.52
N SER A 43 -4.88 -10.62 12.48
CA SER A 43 -5.74 -11.12 13.57
C SER A 43 -6.13 -12.60 13.44
N GLY A 44 -5.85 -13.22 12.28
CA GLY A 44 -6.10 -14.63 11.97
C GLY A 44 -5.06 -15.20 11.02
N VAL A 45 -5.46 -16.06 10.08
CA VAL A 45 -4.60 -16.44 8.94
C VAL A 45 -4.98 -15.56 7.76
N LEU A 46 -4.01 -14.86 7.18
CA LEU A 46 -4.16 -14.14 5.93
C LEU A 46 -3.57 -14.99 4.82
N ALA A 47 -4.42 -15.56 3.95
CA ALA A 47 -4.04 -16.51 2.91
C ALA A 47 -4.86 -16.29 1.60
N PRO A 48 -4.47 -16.90 0.47
CA PRO A 48 -5.08 -16.68 -0.85
C PRO A 48 -6.59 -16.94 -0.97
N ASP A 49 -7.18 -17.66 -0.03
CA ASP A 49 -8.62 -17.93 0.06
C ASP A 49 -9.40 -16.84 0.83
N VAL A 50 -8.75 -15.72 1.17
CA VAL A 50 -9.39 -14.58 1.83
C VAL A 50 -10.56 -14.05 0.99
N ASP A 51 -11.72 -13.95 1.62
CA ASP A 51 -12.92 -13.35 1.03
C ASP A 51 -12.86 -11.83 1.22
N ALA A 52 -12.49 -11.11 0.15
CA ALA A 52 -12.35 -9.67 0.13
C ALA A 52 -13.11 -9.07 -1.06
N PRO A 53 -13.62 -7.83 -0.96
CA PRO A 53 -14.36 -7.18 -2.04
C PRO A 53 -13.47 -6.72 -3.21
N PHE A 54 -12.18 -7.06 -3.19
CA PHE A 54 -11.18 -6.73 -4.20
C PHE A 54 -10.18 -7.90 -4.34
N PRO A 55 -9.51 -8.04 -5.49
CA PRO A 55 -8.44 -9.02 -5.66
C PRO A 55 -7.32 -8.84 -4.63
N VAL A 56 -6.94 -9.94 -3.98
CA VAL A 56 -5.78 -10.02 -3.09
C VAL A 56 -4.79 -11.00 -3.68
N VAL A 57 -3.56 -10.54 -3.93
CA VAL A 57 -2.47 -11.40 -4.41
C VAL A 57 -1.41 -11.56 -3.32
N PHE A 58 -0.84 -12.76 -3.24
CA PHE A 58 0.22 -13.09 -2.30
C PHE A 58 1.54 -13.21 -3.06
N ALA A 59 2.45 -12.27 -2.85
CA ALA A 59 3.72 -12.19 -3.57
C ALA A 59 4.87 -12.67 -2.69
N GLY A 60 5.47 -13.80 -3.07
CA GLY A 60 6.67 -14.37 -2.43
C GLY A 60 6.44 -15.16 -1.14
N ALA A 61 5.27 -15.03 -0.50
CA ALA A 61 4.86 -15.89 0.62
C ALA A 61 3.36 -16.21 0.51
N PRO A 62 2.94 -17.48 0.66
CA PRO A 62 1.55 -17.88 0.43
C PRO A 62 0.62 -17.62 1.62
N LEU A 63 1.12 -17.10 2.75
CA LEU A 63 0.31 -16.71 3.90
C LEU A 63 1.07 -15.74 4.81
N ALA A 64 0.34 -15.03 5.65
CA ALA A 64 0.84 -14.36 6.85
C ALA A 64 0.09 -14.91 8.08
N GLU A 65 0.85 -15.26 9.12
CA GLU A 65 0.33 -15.83 10.35
C GLU A 65 -0.23 -14.75 11.29
N SER A 66 -1.05 -15.15 12.25
CA SER A 66 -1.55 -14.23 13.27
C SER A 66 -0.40 -13.61 14.06
N GLY A 67 -0.52 -12.31 14.34
CA GLY A 67 0.51 -11.53 15.02
C GLY A 67 1.58 -10.96 14.08
N CYS A 68 1.60 -11.32 12.78
CA CYS A 68 2.46 -10.63 11.82
C CYS A 68 2.10 -9.14 11.72
N HIS A 69 3.11 -8.28 11.73
CA HIS A 69 2.93 -6.85 11.48
C HIS A 69 2.72 -6.58 9.99
N VAL A 70 1.83 -5.63 9.67
CA VAL A 70 1.49 -5.24 8.29
C VAL A 70 1.54 -3.72 8.16
N GLU A 71 2.37 -3.24 7.24
CA GLU A 71 2.39 -1.85 6.78
C GLU A 71 1.52 -1.70 5.53
N ILE A 72 0.57 -0.76 5.53
CA ILE A 72 -0.34 -0.50 4.42
C ILE A 72 0.19 0.68 3.60
N LYS A 73 0.51 0.45 2.33
CA LYS A 73 0.90 1.54 1.42
C LYS A 73 -0.18 1.76 0.37
N ALA A 74 -0.71 2.98 0.32
CA ALA A 74 -1.67 3.40 -0.68
C ALA A 74 -1.00 4.03 -1.91
N CYS A 75 -1.47 3.66 -3.09
CA CYS A 75 -1.21 4.44 -4.30
C CYS A 75 -2.46 4.53 -5.19
N LYS A 76 -2.62 5.67 -5.85
CA LYS A 76 -3.76 5.89 -6.76
C LYS A 76 -3.55 5.10 -8.07
N ARG A 77 -4.63 4.55 -8.63
CA ARG A 77 -4.60 3.84 -9.93
C ARG A 77 -3.93 4.70 -10.99
N THR A 78 -4.39 5.92 -11.17
CA THR A 78 -3.80 6.88 -12.10
C THR A 78 -3.60 8.25 -11.46
N THR A 79 -2.52 8.93 -11.82
CA THR A 79 -2.16 10.26 -11.34
C THR A 79 -1.88 11.20 -12.50
N GLY A 80 -2.22 12.48 -12.31
CA GLY A 80 -1.92 13.58 -13.23
C GLY A 80 -2.83 13.65 -14.47
N ALA A 81 -2.68 14.75 -15.22
CA ALA A 81 -3.48 15.03 -16.43
C ALA A 81 -3.18 14.08 -17.62
N ARG A 82 -2.04 13.38 -17.57
CA ARG A 82 -1.74 12.26 -18.47
C ARG A 82 -1.73 10.99 -17.63
N PRO A 83 -2.55 9.98 -17.94
CA PRO A 83 -2.70 8.81 -17.08
C PRO A 83 -1.35 8.12 -16.91
N ARG A 84 -0.84 8.17 -15.67
CA ARG A 84 0.34 7.43 -15.22
C ARG A 84 0.00 6.71 -13.94
N SER A 85 0.47 5.48 -13.81
CA SER A 85 0.34 4.70 -12.59
C SER A 85 0.84 5.47 -11.38
N GLY A 86 0.05 5.47 -10.30
CA GLY A 86 0.53 5.96 -9.01
C GLY A 86 1.70 5.14 -8.49
N ARG A 87 2.30 5.61 -7.41
CA ARG A 87 3.49 5.01 -6.83
C ARG A 87 3.32 4.78 -5.34
N TRP A 88 3.75 3.61 -4.86
CA TRP A 88 3.99 3.40 -3.44
C TRP A 88 5.29 4.09 -3.06
N ASN A 89 5.31 4.69 -1.87
CA ASN A 89 6.47 5.40 -1.34
C ASN A 89 7.01 4.63 -0.13
N PHE A 90 8.30 4.34 -0.16
CA PHE A 90 9.03 3.65 0.91
C PHE A 90 10.07 4.59 1.47
N LYS A 91 10.33 4.50 2.77
CA LYS A 91 11.20 5.43 3.49
C LYS A 91 12.01 4.70 4.56
N GLY A 92 13.23 5.17 4.79
CA GLY A 92 14.07 4.69 5.88
C GLY A 92 14.56 3.26 5.67
N ARG A 93 15.40 3.07 4.64
CA ARG A 93 16.04 1.79 4.30
C ARG A 93 16.78 1.18 5.49
N ASP A 94 17.67 1.94 6.11
CA ASP A 94 18.66 1.41 7.05
C ASP A 94 18.18 1.53 8.51
N ASP A 95 17.78 2.73 8.92
CA ASP A 95 17.48 3.10 10.31
C ASP A 95 16.06 3.62 10.50
N GLY A 96 15.21 3.51 9.46
CA GLY A 96 13.83 3.96 9.50
C GLY A 96 12.80 2.86 9.28
N GLN A 97 11.60 3.26 8.84
CA GLN A 97 10.43 2.39 8.80
C GLN A 97 10.67 1.11 8.00
N HIS A 98 11.28 1.21 6.81
CA HIS A 98 11.51 0.02 5.97
C HIS A 98 12.47 -0.96 6.63
N GLY A 99 13.61 -0.49 7.16
CA GLY A 99 14.58 -1.34 7.87
C GLY A 99 13.94 -2.08 9.05
N VAL A 100 13.16 -1.37 9.87
CA VAL A 100 12.44 -1.99 11.01
C VAL A 100 11.44 -3.05 10.56
N LEU A 101 10.74 -2.84 9.44
CA LEU A 101 9.81 -3.82 8.88
C LEU A 101 10.53 -5.07 8.36
N VAL A 102 11.68 -4.90 7.72
CA VAL A 102 12.54 -6.02 7.28
C VAL A 102 13.04 -6.83 8.47
N ASP A 103 13.61 -6.17 9.49
CA ASP A 103 14.13 -6.82 10.69
C ASP A 103 13.07 -7.62 11.46
N ARG A 104 11.82 -7.14 11.44
CA ARG A 104 10.69 -7.80 12.12
C ARG A 104 10.03 -8.90 11.30
N GLY A 105 10.48 -9.17 10.07
CA GLY A 105 9.80 -10.09 9.16
C GLY A 105 8.35 -9.67 8.87
N ALA A 106 8.10 -8.35 8.86
CA ALA A 106 6.76 -7.80 8.64
C ALA A 106 6.32 -7.97 7.17
N PHE A 107 5.06 -7.62 6.91
CA PHE A 107 4.48 -7.63 5.57
C PHE A 107 4.09 -6.21 5.14
N TYR A 108 4.02 -6.02 3.83
CA TYR A 108 3.34 -4.90 3.22
C TYR A 108 1.99 -5.35 2.65
N ALA A 109 0.96 -4.54 2.87
CA ALA A 109 -0.24 -4.52 2.04
C ALA A 109 -0.12 -3.35 1.04
N LEU A 110 0.33 -3.67 -0.17
CA LEU A 110 0.51 -2.71 -1.26
C LEU A 110 -0.81 -2.53 -2.00
N THR A 111 -1.49 -1.43 -1.71
CA THR A 111 -2.87 -1.18 -2.14
C THR A 111 -2.91 -0.24 -3.33
N VAL A 112 -3.76 -0.56 -4.30
CA VAL A 112 -4.13 0.35 -5.39
C VAL A 112 -5.55 0.81 -5.13
N TYR A 113 -5.78 2.12 -5.11
CA TYR A 113 -7.12 2.69 -4.92
C TYR A 113 -7.51 3.58 -6.10
N ASP A 114 -8.81 3.76 -6.26
CA ASP A 114 -9.37 4.87 -7.04
C ASP A 114 -10.33 5.66 -6.16
N ASP A 115 -10.59 6.89 -6.55
CA ASP A 115 -11.56 7.75 -5.89
C ASP A 115 -12.51 8.42 -6.89
N ASP A 116 -12.41 8.11 -8.19
CA ASP A 116 -13.22 8.71 -9.27
C ASP A 116 -13.30 10.25 -9.20
N GLY A 117 -12.29 10.89 -8.58
CA GLY A 117 -12.23 12.34 -8.38
C GLY A 117 -12.87 12.86 -7.09
N THR A 118 -13.46 12.02 -6.23
CA THR A 118 -14.03 12.44 -4.94
C THR A 118 -13.62 11.53 -3.79
N ALA A 119 -13.37 12.10 -2.59
CA ALA A 119 -13.05 11.29 -1.42
C ALA A 119 -14.17 10.30 -1.01
N ALA A 120 -15.42 10.60 -1.38
CA ALA A 120 -16.58 9.77 -1.04
C ALA A 120 -16.64 8.47 -1.86
N ASP A 121 -16.10 8.47 -3.08
CA ASP A 121 -16.10 7.32 -3.98
C ASP A 121 -14.82 6.47 -3.86
N ARG A 122 -14.00 6.75 -2.84
CA ARG A 122 -12.73 6.05 -2.62
C ARG A 122 -12.96 4.56 -2.37
N ARG A 123 -12.34 3.74 -3.19
CA ARG A 123 -12.37 2.28 -3.10
C ARG A 123 -10.98 1.68 -3.33
N VAL A 124 -10.71 0.59 -2.64
CA VAL A 124 -9.55 -0.26 -2.92
C VAL A 124 -9.88 -1.10 -4.15
N LEU A 125 -9.00 -1.08 -5.14
CA LEU A 125 -9.14 -1.85 -6.37
C LEU A 125 -8.45 -3.19 -6.29
N ALA A 126 -7.30 -3.26 -5.62
CA ALA A 126 -6.55 -4.50 -5.43
C ALA A 126 -5.48 -4.33 -4.34
N VAL A 127 -5.06 -5.45 -3.75
CA VAL A 127 -4.02 -5.48 -2.71
C VAL A 127 -3.00 -6.58 -3.02
N ALA A 128 -1.71 -6.26 -2.93
CA ALA A 128 -0.66 -7.25 -2.88
C ALA A 128 -0.10 -7.38 -1.46
N ILE A 129 -0.16 -8.59 -0.91
CA ILE A 129 0.46 -8.95 0.37
C ILE A 129 1.84 -9.52 0.07
N ALA A 130 2.89 -8.88 0.60
CA ALA A 130 4.27 -9.28 0.35
C ALA A 130 5.12 -9.15 1.62
N PRO A 131 6.03 -10.10 1.92
CA PRO A 131 7.02 -9.90 2.98
C PRO A 131 7.88 -8.67 2.73
N ALA A 132 8.27 -7.97 3.80
CA ALA A 132 9.13 -6.80 3.71
C ALA A 132 10.47 -7.12 3.04
N THR A 133 11.01 -8.32 3.23
CA THR A 133 12.23 -8.81 2.57
C THR A 133 12.09 -8.98 1.05
N VAL A 134 10.90 -9.37 0.58
CA VAL A 134 10.58 -9.44 -0.85
C VAL A 134 10.48 -8.04 -1.44
N VAL A 135 9.84 -7.11 -0.71
CA VAL A 135 9.78 -5.70 -1.11
C VAL A 135 11.18 -5.08 -1.14
N ASP A 136 12.01 -5.34 -0.12
CA ASP A 136 13.41 -4.87 -0.05
C ASP A 136 14.22 -5.32 -1.28
N SER A 137 14.08 -6.60 -1.67
CA SER A 137 14.73 -7.14 -2.87
C SER A 137 14.32 -6.39 -4.15
N VAL A 138 13.07 -5.94 -4.24
CA VAL A 138 12.57 -5.13 -5.37
C VAL A 138 13.06 -3.67 -5.28
N LEU A 139 13.42 -3.19 -4.09
CA LEU A 139 13.89 -1.83 -3.84
C LEU A 139 15.41 -1.67 -3.87
N ALA A 140 16.19 -2.75 -3.80
CA ALA A 140 17.65 -2.77 -3.56
C ALA A 140 18.43 -1.59 -4.19
N ASP A 141 18.38 -1.42 -5.50
CA ASP A 141 19.13 -0.37 -6.22
C ASP A 141 18.33 0.92 -6.48
N ARG A 142 17.21 1.11 -5.78
CA ARG A 142 16.21 2.16 -6.06
C ARG A 142 16.05 3.17 -4.92
N TRP A 143 16.91 3.10 -3.91
CA TRP A 143 16.92 4.05 -2.80
C TRP A 143 17.66 5.32 -3.17
N LEU A 144 17.08 6.47 -2.81
CA LEU A 144 17.67 7.79 -2.96
C LEU A 144 17.85 8.41 -1.58
N GLU A 145 19.01 9.02 -1.35
CA GLU A 145 19.24 9.89 -0.19
C GLU A 145 18.32 11.11 -0.27
N VAL A 146 17.70 11.48 0.86
CA VAL A 146 16.82 12.64 0.97
C VAL A 146 17.15 13.44 2.22
N ASP A 147 17.08 14.76 2.12
CA ASP A 147 17.25 15.68 3.25
C ASP A 147 15.97 15.75 4.09
N ARG A 148 15.63 14.64 4.75
CA ARG A 148 14.48 14.48 5.63
C ARG A 148 14.83 13.52 6.77
N THR A 149 14.02 13.51 7.83
CA THR A 149 14.18 12.61 8.99
C THR A 149 14.33 11.15 8.59
N GLU A 150 13.70 10.74 7.49
CA GLU A 150 13.73 9.34 7.05
C GLU A 150 15.03 8.93 6.33
N GLY A 151 15.94 9.85 6.02
CA GLY A 151 17.26 9.63 5.42
C GLY A 151 17.25 9.15 3.96
N THR A 152 16.44 8.14 3.65
CA THR A 152 16.32 7.52 2.34
C THR A 152 14.86 7.36 1.91
N MET A 153 14.63 7.39 0.60
CA MET A 153 13.31 7.19 0.00
C MET A 153 13.40 6.36 -1.28
N SER A 154 12.41 5.52 -1.50
CA SER A 154 12.17 4.88 -2.81
C SER A 154 10.71 5.01 -3.25
N ARG A 155 10.47 4.89 -4.56
CA ARG A 155 9.14 4.97 -5.17
C ARG A 155 8.95 3.89 -6.22
N LEU A 156 7.92 3.08 -6.07
CA LEU A 156 7.60 2.02 -7.03
C LEU A 156 6.26 2.30 -7.72
N PRO A 157 6.24 2.45 -9.07
CA PRO A 157 4.99 2.44 -9.83
C PRO A 157 4.28 1.10 -9.67
N TRP A 158 2.99 1.12 -9.34
CA TRP A 158 2.25 -0.12 -9.08
C TRP A 158 2.19 -1.06 -10.30
N SER A 159 2.28 -0.51 -11.52
CA SER A 159 2.12 -1.27 -12.77
C SER A 159 3.43 -1.86 -13.35
N ILE A 160 4.60 -1.68 -12.73
CA ILE A 160 5.91 -2.08 -13.31
C ILE A 160 6.67 -3.04 -12.38
N THR A 161 5.98 -3.90 -11.63
CA THR A 161 6.65 -4.81 -10.68
C THR A 161 6.01 -6.19 -10.64
N SER A 162 6.77 -7.20 -10.21
CA SER A 162 6.25 -8.52 -9.85
C SER A 162 5.34 -8.51 -8.61
N LEU A 163 5.26 -7.36 -7.92
CA LEU A 163 4.36 -7.11 -6.79
C LEU A 163 3.03 -6.51 -7.24
N ALA A 164 2.87 -6.18 -8.53
CA ALA A 164 1.70 -5.51 -9.04
C ALA A 164 0.47 -6.42 -8.88
N PRO A 165 -0.55 -6.02 -8.09
CA PRO A 165 -1.80 -6.75 -8.07
C PRO A 165 -2.53 -6.55 -9.40
N THR A 166 -3.31 -7.55 -9.82
CA THR A 166 -4.19 -7.41 -10.97
C THR A 166 -5.33 -6.46 -10.61
N VAL A 167 -5.41 -5.33 -11.32
CA VAL A 167 -6.54 -4.41 -11.24
C VAL A 167 -7.48 -4.75 -12.38
N GLU A 168 -8.70 -5.20 -12.07
CA GLU A 168 -9.70 -5.45 -13.10
C GLU A 168 -10.17 -4.12 -13.71
N GLU A 169 -10.27 -4.10 -15.04
CA GLU A 169 -10.93 -3.01 -15.74
C GLU A 169 -12.42 -3.06 -15.41
N LEU A 170 -12.95 -2.05 -14.73
CA LEU A 170 -14.40 -1.87 -14.61
C LEU A 170 -14.94 -1.73 -16.04
N GLY A 171 -15.65 -2.76 -16.50
CA GLY A 171 -16.04 -2.91 -17.88
C GLY A 171 -16.63 -1.64 -18.47
N GLY A 172 -16.00 -1.12 -19.52
CA GLY A 172 -16.72 -0.39 -20.54
C GLY A 172 -17.75 -1.37 -21.10
N GLY A 173 -19.02 -1.15 -20.80
CA GLY A 173 -20.10 -1.92 -21.41
C GLY A 173 -19.90 -1.92 -22.94
N PRO A 174 -20.24 -3.03 -23.63
CA PRO A 174 -20.17 -3.04 -25.09
C PRO A 174 -20.98 -1.85 -25.59
N GLY A 175 -20.33 -1.00 -26.39
CA GLY A 175 -20.99 0.13 -27.03
C GLY A 175 -22.24 -0.38 -27.74
N ALA A 176 -23.38 0.20 -27.40
CA ALA A 176 -24.59 0.01 -28.18
C ALA A 176 -24.31 0.56 -29.58
N GLU A 177 -24.24 -0.35 -30.56
CA GLU A 177 -24.51 -0.03 -31.97
C GLU A 177 -25.97 0.36 -32.15
#